data_AF-A0AAU9Y4K1-F1
#
_entry.id   AF-A0AAU9Y4K1-F1
#
_cell.length_a   1.000
_cell.length_b   1.000
_cell.length_c   1.000
_cell.angle_alpha   90.00
_cell.angle_beta   90.00
_cell.angle_gamma   90.00
#
_symmetry.space_group_name_H-M   'P 1'
#
loop_
_entity.id
_entity.type
_entity.pdbx_description
1 polymer ?
#
loop_
_entity_poly.entity_id
_entity_poly.type
_entity_poly.pdbx_seq_one_letter_code
_entity_poly.pdbx_strand_id
1 'polypeptide(L)'
;MAKERSPIKVPSENEYLPDKENAPDFDEDTLQAIANVYRNEGNEAFKKGDFINAIHFYTKGIKMNCNEKELKAKLHNNRAIAHFKLGNHQDSLRDAEAAIELNPTFLKAIVRGTTACVELKRFEEAITWCDKGLAVSFEGIFHF
;
A
#
# COMPACT_ATOMS: atom_id res chain seq x y z
N MET A 1 -7.85 -28.88 19.81
CA MET A 1 -6.66 -29.35 19.07
C MET A 1 -6.34 -28.31 18.01
N ALA A 2 -5.23 -27.59 18.17
CA ALA A 2 -4.79 -26.60 17.20
C ALA A 2 -4.37 -27.33 15.92
N LYS A 3 -5.03 -27.03 14.79
CA LYS A 3 -4.53 -27.48 13.48
C LYS A 3 -3.24 -26.71 13.22
N GLU A 4 -2.10 -27.42 13.26
CA GLU A 4 -0.84 -26.90 12.74
C GLU A 4 -1.08 -26.42 11.31
N ARG A 5 -0.93 -25.12 11.09
CA ARG A 5 -0.94 -24.56 9.74
C ARG A 5 0.37 -24.97 9.09
N SER A 6 0.29 -25.80 8.06
CA SER A 6 1.41 -26.20 7.23
C SER A 6 2.21 -24.96 6.78
N PRO A 7 3.55 -25.03 6.71
CA PRO A 7 4.38 -23.89 6.32
C PRO A 7 3.97 -23.37 4.93
N ILE A 8 3.65 -22.08 4.86
CA ILE A 8 3.28 -21.39 3.62
C ILE A 8 4.50 -21.40 2.70
N LYS A 9 4.46 -22.22 1.66
CA LYS A 9 5.49 -22.25 0.61
C LYS A 9 5.25 -21.06 -0.32
N VAL A 10 5.98 -19.97 -0.09
CA VAL A 10 6.02 -18.83 -1.00
C VAL A 10 6.68 -19.28 -2.30
N PRO A 11 6.05 -19.08 -3.48
CA PRO A 11 6.67 -19.38 -4.76
C PRO A 11 7.96 -18.58 -4.93
N SER A 12 9.04 -19.23 -5.35
CA SER A 12 10.35 -18.57 -5.57
C SER A 12 10.26 -17.52 -6.70
N GLU A 13 11.21 -16.57 -6.78
CA GLU A 13 11.25 -15.48 -7.78
C GLU A 13 11.09 -15.93 -9.26
N ASN A 14 11.24 -17.22 -9.56
CA ASN A 14 11.10 -17.82 -10.89
C ASN A 14 9.79 -18.60 -11.12
N GLU A 15 8.88 -18.70 -10.15
CA GLU A 15 7.52 -19.22 -10.39
C GLU A 15 6.63 -18.08 -10.86
N TYR A 16 6.56 -17.96 -12.18
CA TYR A 16 5.61 -17.15 -12.94
C TYR A 16 4.23 -17.19 -12.27
N LEU A 17 3.79 -16.07 -11.67
CA LEU A 17 2.37 -15.85 -11.42
C LEU A 17 1.71 -15.84 -12.80
N PRO A 18 0.83 -16.80 -13.10
CA PRO A 18 0.33 -17.00 -14.45
C PRO A 18 -0.32 -15.72 -14.95
N ASP A 19 -0.04 -15.40 -16.21
CA ASP A 19 -0.85 -14.48 -16.99
C ASP A 19 -2.32 -14.86 -16.83
N LYS A 20 -3.18 -13.83 -16.78
CA LYS A 20 -4.59 -13.81 -16.36
C LYS A 20 -5.50 -14.96 -16.84
N GLU A 21 -5.08 -15.81 -17.76
CA GLU A 21 -5.86 -16.90 -18.33
C GLU A 21 -5.70 -18.25 -17.63
N ASN A 22 -4.74 -18.46 -16.71
CA ASN A 22 -4.57 -19.76 -16.01
C ASN A 22 -4.13 -19.63 -14.54
N ALA A 23 -4.65 -18.63 -13.80
CA ALA A 23 -4.42 -18.57 -12.36
C ALA A 23 -5.21 -19.68 -11.65
N PRO A 24 -4.56 -20.53 -10.83
CA PRO A 24 -5.28 -21.38 -9.88
C PRO A 24 -6.26 -20.52 -9.08
N ASP A 25 -7.46 -21.03 -8.85
CA ASP A 25 -8.47 -20.41 -7.99
C ASP A 25 -7.95 -20.46 -6.54
N PHE A 26 -7.05 -19.54 -6.20
CA PHE A 26 -6.54 -19.38 -4.85
C PHE A 26 -7.65 -18.79 -4.00
N ASP A 27 -7.91 -19.41 -2.84
CA ASP A 27 -8.80 -18.83 -1.85
C ASP A 27 -8.32 -17.44 -1.41
N GLU A 28 -9.26 -16.63 -0.94
CA GLU A 28 -9.02 -15.25 -0.51
C GLU A 28 -7.91 -15.15 0.55
N ASP A 29 -7.85 -16.10 1.49
CA ASP A 29 -6.84 -16.13 2.54
C ASP A 29 -5.43 -16.31 1.95
N THR A 30 -5.29 -17.15 0.91
CA THR A 30 -4.05 -17.37 0.18
C THR A 30 -3.65 -16.12 -0.61
N LEU A 31 -4.60 -15.47 -1.30
CA LEU A 31 -4.32 -14.21 -2.02
C LEU A 31 -3.86 -13.10 -1.07
N GLN A 32 -4.50 -12.99 0.09
CA GLN A 32 -4.13 -12.04 1.14
C GLN A 32 -2.75 -12.37 1.75
N ALA A 33 -2.43 -13.66 1.94
CA ALA A 33 -1.13 -14.09 2.42
C ALA A 33 -0.01 -13.72 1.43
N ILE A 34 -0.21 -13.98 0.14
CA ILE A 34 0.74 -13.62 -0.93
C ILE A 34 0.93 -12.09 -0.99
N ALA A 35 -0.15 -11.32 -0.93
CA ALA A 35 -0.08 -9.86 -0.89
C ALA A 35 0.73 -9.35 0.32
N ASN A 36 0.60 -10.00 1.48
CA ASN A 36 1.40 -9.69 2.67
C ASN A 36 2.87 -10.05 2.53
N VAL A 37 3.20 -11.15 1.84
CA VAL A 37 4.58 -11.50 1.53
C VAL A 37 5.22 -10.39 0.69
N TYR A 38 4.55 -9.98 -0.39
CA TYR A 38 5.03 -8.86 -1.22
C TYR A 38 5.13 -7.54 -0.45
N ARG A 39 4.19 -7.26 0.46
CA ARG A 39 4.30 -6.11 1.38
C ARG A 39 5.57 -6.19 2.22
N ASN A 40 5.91 -7.37 2.74
CA ASN A 40 7.09 -7.55 3.58
C ASN A 40 8.39 -7.45 2.76
N GLU A 41 8.46 -8.06 1.59
CA GLU A 41 9.60 -7.93 0.68
C GLU A 41 9.85 -6.48 0.28
N GLY A 42 8.77 -5.75 -0.05
CA GLY A 42 8.85 -4.32 -0.33
C GLY A 42 9.34 -3.50 0.87
N ASN A 43 8.92 -3.85 2.10
CA ASN A 43 9.42 -3.20 3.32
C ASN A 43 10.91 -3.49 3.54
N GLU A 44 11.38 -4.71 3.28
CA GLU A 44 12.79 -5.06 3.42
C GLU A 44 13.66 -4.34 2.37
N ALA A 45 13.21 -4.28 1.12
CA ALA A 45 13.86 -3.47 0.09
C ALA A 45 13.90 -1.99 0.50
N PHE A 46 12.79 -1.46 1.01
CA PHE A 46 12.70 -0.07 1.47
C PHE A 46 13.68 0.24 2.61
N LYS A 47 13.81 -0.66 3.61
CA LYS A 47 14.77 -0.52 4.71
C LYS A 47 16.21 -0.48 4.23
N LYS A 48 16.53 -1.18 3.14
CA LYS A 48 17.85 -1.19 2.49
C LYS A 48 18.10 0.06 1.63
N GLY A 49 17.11 0.95 1.48
CA GLY A 49 17.18 2.12 0.58
C GLY A 49 16.95 1.78 -0.88
N ASP A 50 16.58 0.53 -1.20
CA ASP A 50 16.28 0.10 -2.56
C ASP A 50 14.81 0.39 -2.88
N PHE A 51 14.54 1.66 -3.18
CA PHE A 51 13.17 2.13 -3.41
C PHE A 51 12.57 1.60 -4.71
N ILE A 52 13.40 1.28 -5.71
CA ILE A 52 12.94 0.71 -6.99
C ILE A 52 12.39 -0.70 -6.78
N ASN A 53 13.14 -1.57 -6.08
CA ASN A 53 12.63 -2.90 -5.75
C ASN A 53 11.46 -2.83 -4.76
N ALA A 54 11.46 -1.88 -3.82
CA ALA A 54 10.31 -1.67 -2.95
C ALA A 54 9.03 -1.39 -3.76
N ILE A 55 9.08 -0.48 -4.75
CA ILE A 55 7.95 -0.18 -5.65
C ILE A 55 7.50 -1.43 -6.43
N HIS A 56 8.46 -2.21 -6.93
CA HIS A 56 8.18 -3.46 -7.65
C HIS A 56 7.38 -4.44 -6.79
N PHE A 57 7.85 -4.73 -5.58
CA PHE A 57 7.17 -5.64 -4.67
C PHE A 57 5.80 -5.11 -4.22
N TYR A 58 5.68 -3.83 -3.85
CA TYR A 58 4.36 -3.28 -3.53
C TYR A 58 3.39 -3.36 -4.72
N THR A 59 3.88 -3.15 -5.94
CA THR A 59 3.06 -3.29 -7.16
C THR A 59 2.59 -4.72 -7.37
N LYS A 60 3.42 -5.73 -7.11
CA LYS A 60 2.99 -7.14 -7.11
C LYS A 60 1.90 -7.39 -6.07
N GLY A 61 2.09 -6.88 -4.85
CA GLY A 61 1.09 -6.97 -3.78
C GLY A 61 -0.26 -6.35 -4.15
N ILE A 62 -0.26 -5.16 -4.77
CA ILE A 62 -1.49 -4.47 -5.20
C ILE A 62 -2.22 -5.24 -6.30
N LYS A 63 -1.47 -5.91 -7.20
CA LYS A 63 -2.04 -6.73 -8.27
C LYS A 63 -2.66 -8.04 -7.78
N MET A 64 -2.43 -8.41 -6.51
CA MET A 64 -3.16 -9.53 -5.92
C MET A 64 -4.62 -9.13 -5.74
N ASN A 65 -5.54 -9.94 -6.27
CA ASN A 65 -6.98 -9.69 -6.20
C ASN A 65 -7.59 -10.00 -4.82
N CYS A 66 -6.87 -9.74 -3.72
CA CYS A 66 -7.45 -9.89 -2.38
C CYS A 66 -8.47 -8.77 -2.10
N ASN A 67 -9.57 -9.07 -1.44
CA ASN A 67 -10.64 -8.14 -1.09
C ASN A 67 -10.36 -7.32 0.18
N GLU A 68 -9.22 -7.53 0.82
CA GLU A 68 -8.80 -6.77 2.00
C GLU A 68 -8.37 -5.33 1.61
N LYS A 69 -9.27 -4.36 1.85
CA LYS A 69 -9.09 -2.93 1.54
C LYS A 69 -7.98 -2.25 2.34
N GLU A 70 -7.82 -2.60 3.61
CA GLU A 70 -6.86 -2.00 4.53
C GLU A 70 -5.41 -2.40 4.18
N LEU A 71 -5.19 -3.63 3.73
CA LEU A 71 -3.94 -4.13 3.19
C LEU A 71 -3.60 -3.44 1.88
N LYS A 72 -4.57 -3.30 0.97
CA LYS A 72 -4.38 -2.54 -0.27
C LYS A 72 -4.05 -1.07 0.02
N ALA A 73 -4.74 -0.44 0.98
CA ALA A 73 -4.43 0.93 1.40
C ALA A 73 -2.99 1.06 1.94
N LYS A 74 -2.56 0.10 2.77
CA LYS A 74 -1.17 0.01 3.26
C LYS A 74 -0.15 -0.16 2.13
N LEU A 75 -0.43 -1.02 1.16
CA LEU A 75 0.44 -1.26 0.00
C LEU A 75 0.59 0.00 -0.86
N HIS A 76 -0.51 0.68 -1.16
CA HIS A 76 -0.50 1.96 -1.87
C HIS A 76 0.29 3.02 -1.09
N ASN A 77 0.02 3.21 0.20
CA ASN A 77 0.78 4.16 1.01
C ASN A 77 2.28 3.84 1.05
N ASN A 78 2.65 2.57 1.16
CA ASN A 78 4.07 2.18 1.18
C ASN A 78 4.75 2.44 -0.18
N ARG A 79 4.05 2.17 -1.29
CA ARG A 79 4.52 2.53 -2.63
C ARG A 79 4.62 4.03 -2.82
N ALA A 80 3.67 4.80 -2.27
CA ALA A 80 3.71 6.26 -2.26
C ALA A 80 4.96 6.80 -1.57
N ILE A 81 5.34 6.23 -0.43
CA ILE A 81 6.54 6.62 0.30
C ILE A 81 7.80 6.31 -0.52
N ALA A 82 7.85 5.14 -1.17
CA ALA A 82 8.98 4.78 -2.03
C ALA A 82 9.12 5.71 -3.25
N HIS A 83 8.00 6.04 -3.92
CA HIS A 83 7.97 7.05 -4.98
C HIS A 83 8.44 8.42 -4.49
N PHE A 84 7.99 8.85 -3.31
CA PHE A 84 8.41 10.12 -2.72
C PHE A 84 9.92 10.17 -2.49
N LYS A 85 10.52 9.08 -2.01
CA LYS A 85 11.97 8.98 -1.78
C LYS A 85 12.80 9.06 -3.06
N LEU A 86 12.20 8.74 -4.21
CA LEU A 86 12.83 8.87 -5.53
C LEU A 86 12.56 10.23 -6.22
N GLY A 87 11.79 11.12 -5.58
CA GLY A 87 11.38 12.39 -6.19
C GLY A 87 10.17 12.26 -7.14
N ASN A 88 9.56 11.08 -7.22
CA ASN A 88 8.37 10.84 -8.04
C ASN A 88 7.10 11.34 -7.33
N HIS A 89 7.01 12.64 -7.09
CA HIS A 89 5.94 13.21 -6.26
C HIS A 89 4.54 13.04 -6.86
N GLN A 90 4.41 13.05 -8.18
CA GLN A 90 3.13 12.79 -8.85
C GLN A 90 2.65 11.34 -8.67
N ASP A 91 3.55 10.37 -8.74
CA ASP A 91 3.22 8.95 -8.46
C ASP A 91 2.86 8.76 -6.99
N SER A 92 3.62 9.42 -6.10
CA SER A 92 3.37 9.41 -4.66
C SER A 92 1.97 9.92 -4.33
N LEU A 93 1.54 11.02 -4.97
CA LEU A 93 0.21 11.57 -4.78
C LEU A 93 -0.88 10.61 -5.27
N ARG A 94 -0.72 10.02 -6.46
CA ARG A 94 -1.69 9.05 -7.00
C ARG A 94 -1.88 7.83 -6.09
N ASP A 95 -0.79 7.34 -5.51
CA ASP A 95 -0.88 6.25 -4.53
C ASP A 95 -1.50 6.68 -3.20
N ALA A 96 -1.25 7.91 -2.74
CA ALA A 96 -1.93 8.45 -1.57
C ALA A 96 -3.45 8.58 -1.79
N GLU A 97 -3.86 9.04 -2.97
CA GLU A 97 -5.28 9.12 -3.40
C GLU A 97 -5.93 7.74 -3.38
N ALA A 98 -5.30 6.73 -4.01
CA ALA A 98 -5.79 5.36 -4.00
C ALA A 98 -5.90 4.78 -2.59
N ALA A 99 -4.94 5.09 -1.71
CA ALA A 99 -4.98 4.61 -0.32
C ALA A 99 -6.15 5.22 0.48
N ILE A 100 -6.47 6.50 0.29
CA ILE A 100 -7.61 7.13 0.98
C ILE A 100 -8.98 6.76 0.39
N GLU A 101 -9.04 6.40 -0.89
CA GLU A 101 -10.25 5.85 -1.49
C GLU A 101 -10.62 4.50 -0.85
N LEU A 102 -9.60 3.71 -0.51
CA LEU A 102 -9.76 2.41 0.17
C LEU A 102 -10.00 2.56 1.67
N ASN A 103 -9.28 3.48 2.33
CA ASN A 103 -9.44 3.80 3.74
C ASN A 103 -9.39 5.33 3.95
N PRO A 104 -10.55 6.00 4.01
CA PRO A 104 -10.63 7.46 4.15
C PRO A 104 -10.03 8.02 5.44
N THR A 105 -9.90 7.20 6.49
CA THR A 105 -9.33 7.60 7.79
C THR A 105 -7.84 7.28 7.91
N PHE A 106 -7.19 6.85 6.81
CA PHE A 106 -5.79 6.46 6.84
C PHE A 106 -4.85 7.68 6.90
N LEU A 107 -4.62 8.16 8.11
CA LEU A 107 -3.87 9.39 8.37
C LEU A 107 -2.46 9.42 7.73
N LYS A 108 -1.78 8.28 7.64
CA LYS A 108 -0.45 8.19 6.99
C LYS A 108 -0.51 8.50 5.50
N ALA A 109 -1.55 8.02 4.81
CA ALA A 109 -1.77 8.32 3.40
C ALA A 109 -2.15 9.79 3.21
N ILE A 110 -2.97 10.35 4.11
CA ILE A 110 -3.33 11.77 4.09
C ILE A 110 -2.08 12.64 4.19
N VAL A 111 -1.22 12.39 5.19
CA VAL A 111 0.04 13.11 5.36
C VAL A 111 0.93 12.95 4.13
N ARG A 112 0.98 11.75 3.53
CA ARG A 112 1.75 11.53 2.30
C ARG A 112 1.22 12.39 1.15
N GLY A 113 -0.10 12.43 0.94
CA GLY A 113 -0.76 13.29 -0.04
C GLY A 113 -0.41 14.77 0.16
N THR A 114 -0.53 15.27 1.40
CA THR A 114 -0.12 16.64 1.76
C THR A 114 1.33 16.91 1.35
N THR A 115 2.27 16.05 1.75
CA THR A 115 3.69 16.24 1.44
C THR A 115 3.96 16.21 -0.06
N ALA A 116 3.30 15.31 -0.81
CA ALA A 116 3.45 15.22 -2.25
C ALA A 116 2.93 16.49 -2.96
N CYS A 117 1.78 17.02 -2.53
CA CYS A 117 1.25 18.29 -3.06
C CYS A 117 2.20 19.46 -2.77
N VAL A 118 2.81 19.53 -1.58
CA VAL A 118 3.79 20.57 -1.25
C VAL A 118 5.01 20.53 -2.17
N GLU A 119 5.59 19.34 -2.39
CA GLU A 119 6.74 19.19 -3.30
C GLU A 119 6.37 19.53 -4.76
N LEU A 120 5.13 19.24 -5.16
CA LEU A 120 4.58 19.62 -6.48
C LEU A 120 4.16 21.09 -6.57
N LYS A 121 4.29 21.88 -5.48
CA LYS A 121 3.82 23.28 -5.37
C LYS A 121 2.31 23.45 -5.60
N ARG A 122 1.52 22.40 -5.35
CA ARG A 122 0.05 22.37 -5.42
C ARG A 122 -0.54 22.72 -4.05
N PHE A 123 -0.37 23.96 -3.63
CA PHE A 123 -0.65 24.38 -2.24
C PHE A 123 -2.13 24.33 -1.85
N GLU A 124 -3.05 24.69 -2.75
CA GLU A 124 -4.50 24.63 -2.49
C GLU A 124 -4.96 23.19 -2.21
N GLU A 125 -4.41 22.24 -2.94
CA GLU A 125 -4.70 20.83 -2.72
C GLU A 125 -4.06 20.33 -1.44
N ALA A 126 -2.84 20.77 -1.11
CA ALA A 126 -2.21 20.44 0.17
C ALA A 126 -3.07 20.89 1.38
N ILE A 127 -3.69 22.07 1.30
CA ILE A 127 -4.65 22.56 2.32
C ILE A 127 -5.84 21.61 2.40
N THR A 128 -6.43 21.23 1.27
CA THR A 128 -7.54 20.26 1.22
C THR A 128 -7.17 18.93 1.87
N TRP A 129 -5.94 18.44 1.67
CA TRP A 129 -5.43 17.25 2.35
C TRP A 129 -5.25 17.44 3.87
N CYS A 130 -4.77 18.61 4.31
CA CYS A 130 -4.68 18.95 5.73
C CYS A 130 -6.07 18.96 6.39
N ASP A 131 -7.08 19.55 5.74
CA ASP A 131 -8.45 19.61 6.25
C ASP A 131 -9.03 18.21 6.44
N LYS A 132 -8.81 17.29 5.48
CA LYS A 132 -9.15 15.87 5.62
C LYS A 132 -8.49 15.23 6.84
N GLY A 133 -7.20 15.51 7.06
CA GLY A 133 -6.45 14.97 8.20
C GLY A 133 -6.96 15.49 9.55
N LEU A 134 -7.31 16.77 9.62
CA LEU A 134 -7.89 17.39 10.81
C LEU A 134 -9.27 16.80 11.13
N ALA A 135 -10.11 16.57 10.12
CA ALA A 135 -11.42 15.95 10.30
C ALA A 135 -11.30 14.55 10.92
N VAL A 136 -10.41 13.70 10.39
CA VAL A 136 -10.15 12.35 10.92
C VAL A 136 -9.61 12.41 12.35
N SER A 137 -8.68 13.34 12.64
CA SER A 137 -8.13 13.49 13.98
C SER A 137 -9.15 13.96 15.01
N PHE A 138 -10.13 14.77 14.59
CA PHE A 138 -11.17 15.29 15.47
C PHE A 138 -12.24 14.22 15.76
N GLU A 139 -12.69 13.46 14.76
CA GLU A 139 -13.62 12.35 14.95
C GLU A 139 -13.10 11.28 15.92
N GLY A 140 -11.78 11.00 15.90
CA GLY A 140 -11.15 10.06 16.83
C GLY A 140 -11.19 10.48 18.31
N ILE A 141 -11.49 11.74 18.62
CA ILE A 141 -11.51 12.27 20.00
C ILE A 141 -12.90 12.13 20.66
N PHE A 142 -13.99 12.08 19.89
CA PHE A 142 -15.37 12.06 20.42
C PHE A 142 -15.99 10.66 20.57
N HIS A 143 -15.22 9.60 20.35
CA HIS A 143 -15.70 8.21 20.43
C HIS A 143 -15.42 7.51 21.79
N PHE A 144 -15.38 8.26 22.90
CA PHE A 144 -15.28 7.70 24.26
C PHE A 144 -16.64 7.64 24.97
#